data_AF-A0A6L4Z6K5-F1
#
_entry.id   AF-A0A6L4Z6K5-F1
#
_cell.length_a   1.000
_cell.length_b   1.000
_cell.length_c   1.000
_cell.angle_alpha   90.00
_cell.angle_beta   90.00
_cell.angle_gamma   90.00
#
_symmetry.space_group_name_H-M   'P 1'
#
loop_
_entity.id
_entity.type
_entity.pdbx_description
1 polymer ?
#
loop_
_entity_poly.entity_id
_entity_poly.type
_entity_poly.pdbx_seq_one_letter_code
_entity_poly.pdbx_strand_id
1 'polypeptide(L)'
;MKINNRNLNLLNMNTRKYPISRRNFIKVSAASTVAVSAMSFGGCNIEKVPAPMKRKFGNLGFNVTTMALGGQASIQWTPEGVDPVPIILKAFDLGINYFDTSNLYAKSQLHFHEAFKTLKLIPGEEGYNEELRKSIWLTSKTAMRWGKPGWPEREGVVNWSNGENVKCAVDDVKRSLTQLFGDGEGNYPEGAYLDMVLIHTLHNTNETDVLYEGLETPLDPEGNFGALVALRDLRDGTNLTGINPKNEKLIRHIGFSGHANPPAMMDMIQRDEWGLLDGMLVSINANDKQKLNMQHNVIPVAEAKGMGIIGMKVFADAAMYHKNPDWSRAPGDVYMKVGSPELPSRPLIEYALTTPGVHTLIIGIGHIDEDPVKCQLVQNFYASQIEPTGMSADDRIKMEQYAANVKEGKTNYFQAIEKQGLSAPQNLQLAENKIIWHTAFADEAPISHYEVIIGGQLAAKVEHKPQLLKSKPFVFETGAKDGIVVAAVDKAGNRSEAVLA
;
A
#
# COMPACT_ATOMS: atom_id res chain seq x y z
N MET A 1 -0.31 51.16 20.71
CA MET A 1 -0.20 49.70 20.90
C MET A 1 0.29 49.14 19.56
N LYS A 2 1.56 48.70 19.50
CA LYS A 2 2.27 48.37 18.25
C LYS A 2 1.85 47.00 17.73
N ILE A 3 1.39 46.94 16.48
CA ILE A 3 1.14 45.72 15.73
C ILE A 3 2.49 45.19 15.23
N ASN A 4 2.77 43.92 15.49
CA ASN A 4 4.05 43.28 15.25
C ASN A 4 4.10 42.73 13.82
N ASN A 5 4.82 43.40 12.92
CA ASN A 5 5.07 43.00 11.54
C ASN A 5 6.09 41.83 11.47
N ARG A 6 5.63 40.58 11.56
CA ARG A 6 6.47 39.38 11.30
C ARG A 6 6.00 38.45 10.18
N ASN A 7 4.94 38.78 9.43
CA ASN A 7 4.38 37.89 8.41
C ASN A 7 4.45 38.45 6.98
N LEU A 8 5.62 38.90 6.53
CA LEU A 8 5.76 39.39 5.14
C LEU A 8 7.03 38.95 4.38
N ASN A 9 7.78 37.95 4.85
CA ASN A 9 9.01 37.49 4.19
C ASN A 9 8.93 36.10 3.53
N LEU A 10 7.75 35.55 3.26
CA LEU A 10 7.60 34.22 2.63
C LEU A 10 7.35 34.25 1.11
N LEU A 11 7.38 35.43 0.46
CA LEU A 11 7.02 35.58 -0.96
C LEU A 11 8.19 35.61 -1.96
N ASN A 12 9.40 35.19 -1.57
CA ASN A 12 10.52 35.04 -2.52
C ASN A 12 11.27 33.72 -2.28
N MET A 13 10.67 32.62 -2.73
CA MET A 13 11.30 31.31 -2.74
C MET A 13 11.21 30.71 -4.14
N ASN A 14 11.78 31.42 -5.11
CA ASN A 14 12.12 30.84 -6.40
C ASN A 14 13.64 30.65 -6.49
N THR A 15 14.04 29.41 -6.79
CA THR A 15 15.39 28.86 -7.04
C THR A 15 16.22 28.39 -5.81
N ARG A 16 16.39 27.04 -5.73
CA ARG A 16 17.30 26.20 -4.90
C ARG A 16 16.97 26.05 -3.41
N LYS A 17 16.74 24.82 -2.91
CA LYS A 17 16.32 24.65 -1.50
C LYS A 17 16.93 23.56 -0.61
N TYR A 18 17.81 22.65 -1.04
CA TYR A 18 18.48 21.76 -0.07
C TYR A 18 19.94 21.44 -0.49
N PRO A 19 20.89 22.39 -0.33
CA PRO A 19 22.29 22.14 -0.68
C PRO A 19 22.89 21.10 0.28
N ILE A 20 23.27 19.94 -0.25
CA ILE A 20 24.00 18.93 0.52
C ILE A 20 25.50 19.18 0.35
N SER A 21 26.21 19.49 1.43
CA SER A 21 27.67 19.60 1.38
C SER A 21 28.29 18.28 0.94
N ARG A 22 29.46 18.28 0.27
CA ARG A 22 30.17 17.03 -0.12
C ARG A 22 30.35 16.06 1.05
N ARG A 23 30.61 16.59 2.26
CA ARG A 23 30.71 15.80 3.49
C ARG A 23 29.38 15.14 3.85
N ASN A 24 28.27 15.87 3.76
CA ASN A 24 26.94 15.32 4.01
C ASN A 24 26.54 14.35 2.90
N PHE A 25 26.86 14.62 1.64
CA PHE A 25 26.61 13.71 0.52
C PHE A 25 27.32 12.38 0.75
N ILE A 26 28.61 12.40 1.10
CA ILE A 26 29.35 11.19 1.46
C ILE A 26 28.69 10.49 2.67
N LYS A 27 28.25 11.20 3.71
CA LYS A 27 27.57 10.56 4.85
C LYS A 27 26.24 9.89 4.47
N VAL A 28 25.47 10.51 3.60
CA VAL A 28 24.16 10.02 3.15
C VAL A 28 24.31 8.88 2.12
N SER A 29 25.34 8.94 1.27
CA SER A 29 25.64 7.95 0.22
C SER A 29 26.55 6.81 0.67
N ALA A 30 27.45 6.99 1.65
CA ALA A 30 28.34 5.95 2.17
C ALA A 30 27.59 4.87 2.96
N ALA A 31 26.31 5.07 3.24
CA ALA A 31 25.41 4.02 3.70
C ALA A 31 24.96 3.06 2.57
N SER A 32 25.44 3.24 1.33
CA SER A 32 25.22 2.34 0.19
C SER A 32 26.52 2.01 -0.55
N THR A 33 26.84 0.72 -0.65
CA THR A 33 28.00 0.21 -1.41
C THR A 33 27.89 0.43 -2.92
N VAL A 34 26.67 0.63 -3.44
CA VAL A 34 26.41 0.78 -4.89
C VAL A 34 26.57 2.24 -5.36
N ALA A 35 26.26 3.24 -4.53
CA ALA A 35 26.30 4.65 -4.95
C ALA A 35 27.74 5.20 -5.12
N VAL A 36 28.73 4.59 -4.45
CA VAL A 36 30.13 5.05 -4.49
C VAL A 36 30.80 4.68 -5.82
N SER A 37 30.41 3.59 -6.46
CA SER A 37 31.08 3.03 -7.64
C SER A 37 30.75 3.75 -8.95
N ALA A 38 29.66 4.53 -8.98
CA ALA A 38 29.15 5.16 -10.20
C ALA A 38 29.65 6.60 -10.44
N MET A 39 30.50 7.17 -9.58
CA MET A 39 30.93 8.57 -9.72
C MET A 39 32.43 8.69 -9.92
N SER A 40 32.81 9.05 -11.14
CA SER A 40 34.14 9.57 -11.48
C SER A 40 34.51 10.72 -10.54
N PHE A 41 35.59 10.53 -9.79
CA PHE A 41 36.19 11.53 -8.90
C PHE A 41 36.85 12.65 -9.73
N GLY A 42 36.03 13.58 -10.23
CA GLY A 42 36.46 14.82 -10.89
C GLY A 42 35.53 15.97 -10.49
N GLY A 43 36.09 17.06 -9.99
CA GLY A 43 35.36 18.09 -9.24
C GLY A 43 34.22 18.82 -9.99
N CYS A 44 33.12 19.04 -9.28
CA CYS A 44 32.25 20.22 -9.29
C CYS A 44 31.20 20.04 -8.18
N ASN A 45 30.67 21.14 -7.62
CA ASN A 45 29.72 21.16 -6.50
C ASN A 45 28.57 20.12 -6.66
N ILE A 46 28.48 19.13 -5.76
CA ILE A 46 27.34 18.23 -5.69
C ILE A 46 26.21 18.95 -4.93
N GLU A 47 25.60 19.94 -5.59
CA GLU A 47 24.53 20.77 -5.01
C GLU A 47 23.12 20.18 -5.23
N LYS A 48 22.98 19.00 -5.85
CA LYS A 48 21.66 18.48 -6.27
C LYS A 48 21.36 17.12 -5.62
N VAL A 49 20.24 17.07 -4.90
CA VAL A 49 19.53 15.82 -4.61
C VAL A 49 19.30 15.09 -5.95
N PRO A 50 19.57 13.78 -6.05
CA PRO A 50 19.36 13.06 -7.30
C PRO A 50 17.88 13.11 -7.70
N ALA A 51 17.60 13.03 -9.00
CA ALA A 51 16.23 12.84 -9.47
C ALA A 51 15.65 11.55 -8.85
N PRO A 52 14.37 11.54 -8.44
CA PRO A 52 13.78 10.36 -7.82
C PRO A 52 13.76 9.20 -8.81
N MET A 53 14.22 8.04 -8.35
CA MET A 53 13.99 6.78 -9.03
C MET A 53 12.49 6.53 -9.15
N LYS A 54 12.07 6.13 -10.35
CA LYS A 54 10.69 5.79 -10.65
C LYS A 54 10.57 4.36 -11.17
N ARG A 55 9.45 3.72 -10.87
CA ARG A 55 9.08 2.39 -11.37
C ARG A 55 7.75 2.48 -12.11
N LYS A 56 7.56 1.63 -13.12
CA LYS A 56 6.24 1.44 -13.72
C LYS A 56 5.28 0.99 -12.62
N PHE A 57 4.13 1.64 -12.49
CA PHE A 57 3.19 1.36 -11.43
C PHE A 57 2.12 0.38 -11.92
N GLY A 58 2.39 -0.92 -11.79
CA GLY A 58 1.54 -1.98 -12.34
C GLY A 58 1.23 -1.76 -13.82
N ASN A 59 -0.03 -1.90 -14.20
CA ASN A 59 -0.56 -1.60 -15.55
C ASN A 59 -1.30 -0.27 -15.65
N LEU A 60 -1.06 0.66 -14.72
CA LEU A 60 -1.81 1.90 -14.57
C LEU A 60 -1.32 3.04 -15.48
N GLY A 61 -0.34 2.79 -16.33
CA GLY A 61 0.23 3.82 -17.23
C GLY A 61 0.95 4.95 -16.50
N PHE A 62 1.33 4.77 -15.23
CA PHE A 62 1.99 5.77 -14.41
C PHE A 62 3.38 5.30 -13.96
N ASN A 63 4.35 6.22 -13.88
CA ASN A 63 5.67 5.96 -13.30
C ASN A 63 5.73 6.58 -11.91
N VAL A 64 5.69 5.74 -10.89
CA VAL A 64 5.65 6.14 -9.48
C VAL A 64 7.05 6.25 -8.90
N THR A 65 7.31 7.26 -8.07
CA THR A 65 8.55 7.35 -7.30
C THR A 65 8.66 6.18 -6.33
N THR A 66 9.88 5.68 -6.09
CA THR A 66 10.11 4.54 -5.17
C THR A 66 9.77 4.86 -3.70
N MET A 67 9.65 6.14 -3.36
CA MET A 67 9.11 6.62 -2.09
C MET A 67 7.79 7.36 -2.34
N ALA A 68 6.84 7.16 -1.43
CA ALA A 68 5.56 7.85 -1.32
C ALA A 68 5.42 8.52 0.05
N LEU A 69 4.71 9.65 0.11
CA LEU A 69 4.39 10.31 1.38
C LEU A 69 3.04 9.83 1.91
N GLY A 70 3.03 9.32 3.15
CA GLY A 70 1.81 8.92 3.85
C GLY A 70 1.29 10.01 4.79
N GLY A 71 -0.03 10.20 4.80
CA GLY A 71 -0.76 11.15 5.64
C GLY A 71 -0.95 10.73 7.10
N GLN A 72 -0.32 9.63 7.53
CA GLN A 72 -0.24 9.24 8.95
C GLN A 72 1.01 9.90 9.60
N ALA A 73 1.55 9.31 10.68
CA ALA A 73 2.64 9.89 11.47
C ALA A 73 2.32 11.34 11.88
N SER A 74 3.21 12.32 11.70
CA SER A 74 2.96 13.71 12.10
C SER A 74 1.86 14.42 11.31
N ILE A 75 1.48 13.92 10.13
CA ILE A 75 0.38 14.51 9.35
C ILE A 75 -0.99 14.18 9.96
N GLN A 76 -1.12 13.03 10.62
CA GLN A 76 -2.32 12.67 11.38
C GLN A 76 -2.19 13.02 12.87
N TRP A 77 -1.10 12.57 13.48
CA TRP A 77 -0.80 12.65 14.91
C TRP A 77 0.24 13.73 15.17
N THR A 78 -0.08 14.98 14.88
CA THR A 78 0.87 16.09 14.89
C THR A 78 1.45 16.37 16.29
N PRO A 79 2.77 16.16 16.51
CA PRO A 79 3.42 16.51 17.76
C PRO A 79 3.50 18.03 17.95
N GLU A 80 3.68 18.44 19.21
CA GLU A 80 3.88 19.85 19.53
C GLU A 80 5.08 20.43 18.75
N GLY A 81 4.92 21.62 18.18
CA GLY A 81 5.95 22.30 17.40
C GLY A 81 6.16 21.77 15.98
N VAL A 82 5.39 20.78 15.53
CA VAL A 82 5.44 20.28 14.15
C VAL A 82 4.34 20.92 13.32
N ASP A 83 4.71 21.43 12.14
CA ASP A 83 3.76 21.82 11.09
C ASP A 83 3.73 20.74 9.99
N PRO A 84 2.58 20.09 9.74
CA PRO A 84 2.44 19.09 8.68
C PRO A 84 2.62 19.63 7.26
N VAL A 85 2.25 20.90 7.00
CA VAL A 85 2.23 21.46 5.64
C VAL A 85 3.63 21.51 5.02
N PRO A 86 4.67 21.99 5.72
CA PRO A 86 6.06 21.91 5.26
C PRO A 86 6.56 20.50 4.93
N ILE A 87 6.07 19.45 5.60
CA ILE A 87 6.44 18.06 5.27
C ILE A 87 5.95 17.71 3.87
N ILE A 88 4.70 18.07 3.56
CA ILE A 88 4.07 17.83 2.26
C ILE A 88 4.79 18.64 1.18
N LEU A 89 4.98 19.95 1.39
CA LEU A 89 5.68 20.82 0.43
C LEU A 89 7.11 20.32 0.14
N LYS A 90 7.84 19.88 1.17
CA LYS A 90 9.19 19.32 1.00
C LYS A 90 9.18 18.02 0.18
N ALA A 91 8.13 17.20 0.27
CA ALA A 91 8.01 15.99 -0.55
C ALA A 91 7.81 16.34 -2.03
N PHE A 92 7.00 17.36 -2.34
CA PHE A 92 6.89 17.91 -3.70
C PHE A 92 8.22 18.48 -4.19
N ASP A 93 8.96 19.22 -3.36
CA ASP A 93 10.28 19.76 -3.70
C ASP A 93 11.31 18.66 -4.02
N LEU A 94 11.18 17.46 -3.41
CA LEU A 94 11.99 16.28 -3.70
C LEU A 94 11.53 15.51 -4.96
N GLY A 95 10.41 15.91 -5.56
CA GLY A 95 9.84 15.26 -6.73
C GLY A 95 9.09 13.95 -6.44
N ILE A 96 8.76 13.68 -5.18
CA ILE A 96 7.88 12.55 -4.81
C ILE A 96 6.52 12.77 -5.49
N ASN A 97 6.00 11.72 -6.13
CA ASN A 97 4.79 11.83 -6.93
C ASN A 97 3.67 10.87 -6.52
N TYR A 98 3.74 10.28 -5.33
CA TYR A 98 2.65 9.51 -4.74
C TYR A 98 2.37 10.02 -3.33
N PHE A 99 1.10 10.34 -3.09
CA PHE A 99 0.60 10.89 -1.84
C PHE A 99 -0.61 10.08 -1.37
N ASP A 100 -0.54 9.63 -0.13
CA ASP A 100 -1.53 8.75 0.48
C ASP A 100 -2.19 9.44 1.68
N THR A 101 -3.52 9.39 1.75
CA THR A 101 -4.30 9.86 2.90
C THR A 101 -5.52 8.97 3.12
N SER A 102 -6.41 9.31 4.04
CA SER A 102 -7.60 8.51 4.37
C SER A 102 -8.62 9.33 5.15
N ASN A 103 -9.90 8.98 5.01
CA ASN A 103 -10.98 9.51 5.87
C ASN A 103 -10.80 9.19 7.36
N LEU A 104 -9.89 8.26 7.70
CA LEU A 104 -9.56 7.87 9.07
C LEU A 104 -8.37 8.62 9.65
N TYR A 105 -7.66 9.41 8.84
CA TYR A 105 -6.42 10.07 9.25
C TYR A 105 -6.67 11.47 9.82
N ALA A 106 -7.74 11.62 10.61
CA ALA A 106 -8.10 12.87 11.27
C ALA A 106 -8.00 14.09 10.32
N LYS A 107 -7.12 15.06 10.63
CA LYS A 107 -6.93 16.30 9.85
C LYS A 107 -6.01 16.16 8.64
N SER A 108 -5.46 14.98 8.35
CA SER A 108 -4.50 14.76 7.27
C SER A 108 -4.92 15.37 5.93
N GLN A 109 -6.17 15.13 5.50
CA GLN A 109 -6.71 15.67 4.24
C GLN A 109 -6.74 17.20 4.20
N LEU A 110 -7.03 17.84 5.34
CA LEU A 110 -7.01 19.30 5.47
C LEU A 110 -5.58 19.87 5.42
N HIS A 111 -4.58 19.14 5.94
CA HIS A 111 -3.18 19.53 5.79
C HIS A 111 -2.71 19.42 4.33
N PHE A 112 -3.17 18.40 3.60
CA PHE A 112 -2.98 18.32 2.14
C PHE A 112 -3.64 19.48 1.41
N HIS A 113 -4.86 19.88 1.78
CA HIS A 113 -5.53 21.04 1.20
C HIS A 113 -4.72 22.34 1.34
N GLU A 114 -4.18 22.62 2.52
CA GLU A 114 -3.33 23.80 2.73
C GLU A 114 -2.05 23.76 1.88
N ALA A 115 -1.44 22.59 1.73
CA ALA A 115 -0.32 22.41 0.80
C ALA A 115 -0.75 22.60 -0.67
N PHE A 116 -1.93 22.09 -1.04
CA PHE A 116 -2.47 22.16 -2.40
C PHE A 116 -2.79 23.60 -2.82
N LYS A 117 -3.28 24.45 -1.91
CA LYS A 117 -3.41 25.89 -2.16
C LYS A 117 -2.07 26.53 -2.51
N THR A 118 -1.03 26.20 -1.74
CA THR A 118 0.33 26.72 -1.97
C THR A 118 0.89 26.26 -3.32
N LEU A 119 0.64 25.00 -3.68
CA LEU A 119 1.08 24.38 -4.94
C LEU A 119 0.15 24.64 -6.12
N LYS A 120 -0.97 25.35 -5.88
CA LYS A 120 -2.05 25.62 -6.84
C LYS A 120 -2.63 24.35 -7.46
N LEU A 121 -2.96 23.34 -6.66
CA LEU A 121 -3.46 22.04 -7.11
C LEU A 121 -4.99 21.90 -7.05
N ILE A 122 -5.71 22.95 -6.67
CA ILE A 122 -7.16 22.97 -6.59
C ILE A 122 -7.74 23.43 -7.93
N PRO A 123 -8.50 22.57 -8.65
CA PRO A 123 -9.14 22.96 -9.91
C PRO A 123 -10.05 24.17 -9.75
N GLY A 124 -10.07 25.05 -10.75
CA GLY A 124 -10.91 26.25 -10.76
C GLY A 124 -10.36 27.44 -9.98
N GLU A 125 -9.33 27.27 -9.13
CA GLU A 125 -8.66 28.39 -8.47
C GLU A 125 -7.68 29.12 -9.40
N GLU A 126 -7.39 30.38 -9.07
CA GLU A 126 -6.48 31.22 -9.85
C GLU A 126 -5.06 30.63 -9.90
N GLY A 127 -4.58 30.40 -11.13
CA GLY A 127 -3.26 29.82 -11.38
C GLY A 127 -3.17 28.32 -11.10
N TYR A 128 -4.30 27.61 -11.08
CA TYR A 128 -4.35 26.14 -11.03
C TYR A 128 -3.30 25.50 -11.96
N ASN A 129 -2.43 24.70 -11.36
CA ASN A 129 -1.34 23.99 -12.01
C ASN A 129 -1.78 22.57 -12.37
N GLU A 130 -2.51 22.48 -13.49
CA GLU A 130 -3.04 21.21 -14.00
C GLU A 130 -1.91 20.20 -14.33
N GLU A 131 -0.79 20.68 -14.87
CA GLU A 131 0.37 19.85 -15.20
C GLU A 131 0.94 19.16 -13.94
N LEU A 132 1.14 19.92 -12.87
CA LEU A 132 1.60 19.37 -11.60
C LEU A 132 0.57 18.42 -11.00
N ARG A 133 -0.73 18.76 -11.02
CA ARG A 133 -1.79 17.85 -10.52
C ARG A 133 -1.81 16.52 -11.28
N LYS A 134 -1.65 16.52 -12.60
CA LYS A 134 -1.59 15.30 -13.42
C LYS A 134 -0.29 14.50 -13.23
N SER A 135 0.78 15.15 -12.75
CA SER A 135 2.07 14.50 -12.53
C SER A 135 2.16 13.69 -11.23
N ILE A 136 1.20 13.86 -10.32
CA ILE A 136 1.13 13.17 -9.03
C ILE A 136 -0.02 12.16 -8.98
N TRP A 137 0.15 11.17 -8.11
CA TRP A 137 -0.85 10.17 -7.77
C TRP A 137 -1.37 10.41 -6.36
N LEU A 138 -2.65 10.75 -6.23
CA LEU A 138 -3.31 11.03 -4.96
C LEU A 138 -4.29 9.91 -4.59
N THR A 139 -4.03 9.25 -3.46
CA THR A 139 -4.87 8.15 -2.96
C THR A 139 -5.57 8.55 -1.66
N SER A 140 -6.88 8.32 -1.60
CA SER A 140 -7.64 8.28 -0.34
C SER A 140 -8.25 6.89 -0.14
N LYS A 141 -8.95 6.70 0.96
CA LYS A 141 -9.51 5.40 1.32
C LYS A 141 -10.86 5.52 2.00
N THR A 142 -11.66 4.47 1.88
CA THR A 142 -12.92 4.30 2.60
C THR A 142 -12.89 3.03 3.42
N ALA A 143 -13.32 3.12 4.68
CA ALA A 143 -13.55 1.94 5.52
C ALA A 143 -15.00 1.46 5.51
N MET A 144 -15.80 1.98 4.58
CA MET A 144 -17.17 1.52 4.33
C MET A 144 -17.14 0.34 3.34
N ARG A 145 -17.80 -0.76 3.70
CA ARG A 145 -17.99 -1.96 2.87
C ARG A 145 -19.23 -1.87 1.99
N TRP A 146 -20.16 -1.00 2.36
CA TRP A 146 -21.41 -0.76 1.64
C TRP A 146 -21.32 0.49 0.76
N GLY A 147 -21.87 0.36 -0.46
CA GLY A 147 -21.91 1.43 -1.44
C GLY A 147 -23.01 2.46 -1.19
N LYS A 148 -24.11 2.05 -0.53
CA LYS A 148 -25.31 2.87 -0.31
C LYS A 148 -25.71 2.89 1.18
N PRO A 149 -26.25 4.00 1.71
CA PRO A 149 -26.76 4.07 3.08
C PRO A 149 -27.95 3.12 3.34
N GLY A 150 -28.19 2.77 4.61
CA GLY A 150 -29.32 1.91 5.00
C GLY A 150 -29.01 0.40 4.93
N TRP A 151 -27.73 0.06 5.00
CA TRP A 151 -27.22 -1.30 4.95
C TRP A 151 -27.49 -2.09 6.24
N PRO A 152 -27.65 -3.43 6.15
CA PRO A 152 -27.80 -4.29 7.30
C PRO A 152 -26.45 -4.55 7.99
N GLU A 153 -26.45 -4.65 9.32
CA GLU A 153 -25.29 -5.17 10.05
C GLU A 153 -25.04 -6.63 9.67
N ARG A 154 -23.76 -7.00 9.54
CA ARG A 154 -23.34 -8.37 9.25
C ARG A 154 -22.16 -8.76 10.13
N GLU A 155 -22.19 -10.01 10.57
CA GLU A 155 -21.15 -10.56 11.43
C GLU A 155 -19.78 -10.51 10.72
N GLY A 156 -18.76 -10.01 11.43
CA GLY A 156 -17.40 -9.89 10.89
C GLY A 156 -17.20 -8.76 9.88
N VAL A 157 -18.21 -7.91 9.64
CA VAL A 157 -18.14 -6.77 8.72
C VAL A 157 -18.12 -5.47 9.51
N VAL A 158 -17.02 -4.72 9.41
CA VAL A 158 -16.87 -3.45 10.11
C VAL A 158 -16.91 -2.29 9.11
N ASN A 159 -17.74 -1.29 9.41
CA ASN A 159 -17.83 -0.04 8.69
C ASN A 159 -17.47 1.09 9.64
N TRP A 160 -16.58 1.99 9.24
CA TRP A 160 -16.26 3.14 10.09
C TRP A 160 -15.70 4.32 9.28
N SER A 161 -15.90 5.53 9.78
CA SER A 161 -15.32 6.76 9.24
C SER A 161 -15.16 7.80 10.35
N ASN A 162 -14.25 8.76 10.19
CA ASN A 162 -14.16 9.92 11.10
C ASN A 162 -15.11 11.06 10.66
N GLY A 163 -15.90 10.87 9.60
CA GLY A 163 -16.92 11.83 9.17
C GLY A 163 -18.25 11.60 9.87
N GLU A 164 -18.81 12.63 10.52
CA GLU A 164 -20.07 12.53 11.26
C GLU A 164 -21.28 12.17 10.38
N ASN A 165 -21.26 12.57 9.10
CA ASN A 165 -22.36 12.36 8.15
C ASN A 165 -22.09 11.26 7.12
N VAL A 166 -21.02 10.47 7.29
CA VAL A 166 -20.68 9.38 6.35
C VAL A 166 -21.53 8.16 6.66
N LYS A 167 -22.26 7.67 5.66
CA LYS A 167 -23.12 6.49 5.79
C LYS A 167 -22.73 5.36 4.84
N CYS A 168 -21.95 5.64 3.80
CA CYS A 168 -21.48 4.66 2.83
C CYS A 168 -20.15 5.06 2.16
N ALA A 169 -19.62 4.20 1.30
CA ALA A 169 -18.37 4.44 0.59
C ALA A 169 -18.38 5.71 -0.28
N VAL A 170 -19.52 6.02 -0.93
CA VAL A 170 -19.64 7.22 -1.76
C VAL A 170 -19.55 8.51 -0.93
N ASP A 171 -20.10 8.51 0.29
CA ASP A 171 -19.98 9.65 1.20
C ASP A 171 -18.51 9.91 1.58
N ASP A 172 -17.74 8.85 1.83
CA ASP A 172 -16.30 8.92 2.12
C ASP A 172 -15.49 9.48 0.92
N VAL A 173 -15.83 9.10 -0.31
CA VAL A 173 -15.19 9.67 -1.51
C VAL A 173 -15.50 11.16 -1.62
N LYS A 174 -16.77 11.53 -1.51
CA LYS A 174 -17.19 12.94 -1.59
C LYS A 174 -16.58 13.78 -0.47
N ARG A 175 -16.57 13.27 0.76
CA ARG A 175 -15.87 13.91 1.90
C ARG A 175 -14.38 14.09 1.64
N SER A 176 -13.72 13.14 0.98
CA SER A 176 -12.31 13.32 0.61
C SER A 176 -12.13 14.49 -0.34
N LEU A 177 -13.00 14.62 -1.35
CA LEU A 177 -12.93 15.72 -2.30
C LEU A 177 -13.20 17.08 -1.64
N THR A 178 -14.19 17.17 -0.75
CA THR A 178 -14.46 18.41 -0.01
C THR A 178 -13.28 18.81 0.85
N GLN A 179 -12.63 17.86 1.53
CA GLN A 179 -11.50 18.17 2.41
C GLN A 179 -10.20 18.45 1.68
N LEU A 180 -9.94 17.82 0.52
CA LEU A 180 -8.70 17.99 -0.23
C LEU A 180 -8.75 19.20 -1.16
N PHE A 181 -9.90 19.47 -1.76
CA PHE A 181 -10.04 20.46 -2.84
C PHE A 181 -11.11 21.52 -2.58
N GLY A 182 -11.95 21.34 -1.56
CA GLY A 182 -13.15 22.14 -1.36
C GLY A 182 -13.21 22.83 -0.01
N ASP A 183 -14.44 22.99 0.49
CA ASP A 183 -14.74 23.71 1.74
C ASP A 183 -14.72 22.81 2.99
N GLY A 184 -14.58 21.50 2.81
CA GLY A 184 -14.70 20.50 3.89
C GLY A 184 -16.12 20.25 4.39
N GLU A 185 -17.13 20.96 3.87
CA GLU A 185 -18.52 20.96 4.36
C GLU A 185 -19.53 20.39 3.35
N GLY A 186 -19.12 20.12 2.12
CA GLY A 186 -19.99 19.47 1.14
C GLY A 186 -19.72 19.87 -0.31
N ASN A 187 -18.97 20.95 -0.52
CA ASN A 187 -18.64 21.43 -1.85
C ASN A 187 -17.20 21.09 -2.22
N TYR A 188 -17.00 20.75 -3.49
CA TYR A 188 -15.70 20.60 -4.13
C TYR A 188 -15.81 21.11 -5.58
N PRO A 189 -14.73 21.64 -6.17
CA PRO A 189 -14.78 22.21 -7.50
C PRO A 189 -14.94 21.14 -8.59
N GLU A 190 -15.54 21.53 -9.71
CA GLU A 190 -15.54 20.70 -10.92
C GLU A 190 -14.10 20.38 -11.35
N GLY A 191 -13.86 19.13 -11.75
CA GLY A 191 -12.52 18.64 -12.09
C GLY A 191 -11.71 18.14 -10.89
N ALA A 192 -12.21 18.22 -9.65
CA ALA A 192 -11.60 17.54 -8.51
C ALA A 192 -11.72 16.01 -8.66
N TYR A 193 -10.63 15.29 -8.42
CA TYR A 193 -10.61 13.83 -8.51
C TYR A 193 -9.52 13.21 -7.61
N LEU A 194 -9.73 11.96 -7.24
CA LEU A 194 -8.71 11.08 -6.66
C LEU A 194 -8.15 10.16 -7.74
N ASP A 195 -6.84 9.94 -7.75
CA ASP A 195 -6.25 8.96 -8.66
C ASP A 195 -6.67 7.54 -8.25
N MET A 196 -6.75 7.25 -6.96
CA MET A 196 -7.21 5.96 -6.47
C MET A 196 -7.99 6.07 -5.16
N VAL A 197 -9.02 5.23 -5.02
CA VAL A 197 -9.67 4.95 -3.74
C VAL A 197 -9.39 3.51 -3.34
N LEU A 198 -8.86 3.34 -2.13
CA LEU A 198 -8.66 2.02 -1.54
C LEU A 198 -9.79 1.68 -0.57
N ILE A 199 -10.26 0.44 -0.59
CA ILE A 199 -10.99 -0.15 0.55
C ILE A 199 -10.03 -0.32 1.74
N HIS A 200 -10.41 0.16 2.92
CA HIS A 200 -9.55 0.34 4.10
C HIS A 200 -10.07 -0.36 5.34
N THR A 201 -9.23 -1.03 6.11
CA THR A 201 -8.31 -2.08 5.61
C THR A 201 -9.08 -3.39 5.59
N LEU A 202 -8.80 -4.30 4.67
CA LEU A 202 -9.43 -5.61 4.64
C LEU A 202 -8.92 -6.48 5.81
N HIS A 203 -9.83 -7.10 6.57
CA HIS A 203 -9.48 -7.96 7.71
C HIS A 203 -9.79 -9.44 7.50
N ASN A 204 -10.86 -9.75 6.76
CA ASN A 204 -11.40 -11.09 6.64
C ASN A 204 -12.22 -11.24 5.35
N THR A 205 -12.68 -12.47 5.08
CA THR A 205 -13.47 -12.81 3.89
C THR A 205 -14.92 -12.33 3.99
N ASN A 206 -15.52 -12.20 5.19
CA ASN A 206 -16.88 -11.69 5.35
C ASN A 206 -17.01 -10.25 4.82
N GLU A 207 -15.97 -9.42 5.02
CA GLU A 207 -15.90 -8.10 4.41
C GLU A 207 -15.83 -8.18 2.88
N THR A 208 -15.12 -9.17 2.34
CA THR A 208 -15.02 -9.40 0.89
C THR A 208 -16.38 -9.80 0.31
N ASP A 209 -17.16 -10.62 1.03
CA ASP A 209 -18.51 -11.00 0.61
C ASP A 209 -19.40 -9.77 0.41
N VAL A 210 -19.39 -8.84 1.36
CA VAL A 210 -20.16 -7.60 1.23
C VAL A 210 -19.64 -6.71 0.11
N LEU A 211 -18.33 -6.57 -0.05
CA LEU A 211 -17.72 -5.69 -1.05
C LEU A 211 -18.13 -6.06 -2.49
N TYR A 212 -18.34 -7.35 -2.76
CA TYR A 212 -18.73 -7.89 -4.07
C TYR A 212 -20.24 -7.97 -4.30
N GLU A 213 -21.09 -7.62 -3.33
CA GLU A 213 -22.54 -7.59 -3.55
C GLU A 213 -22.92 -6.56 -4.63
N GLY A 214 -23.83 -6.96 -5.53
CA GLY A 214 -24.17 -6.20 -6.74
C GLY A 214 -23.19 -6.39 -7.90
N LEU A 215 -22.08 -7.13 -7.71
CA LEU A 215 -21.25 -7.67 -8.78
C LEU A 215 -21.53 -9.16 -8.96
N GLU A 216 -21.37 -9.94 -7.89
CA GLU A 216 -21.62 -11.39 -7.88
C GLU A 216 -23.11 -11.75 -7.74
N THR A 217 -23.90 -10.82 -7.22
CA THR A 217 -25.36 -10.91 -7.12
C THR A 217 -26.01 -9.91 -8.07
N PRO A 218 -27.25 -10.14 -8.53
CA PRO A 218 -27.99 -9.15 -9.31
C PRO A 218 -28.02 -7.80 -8.57
N LEU A 219 -27.62 -6.74 -9.27
CA LEU A 219 -27.64 -5.39 -8.72
C LEU A 219 -29.09 -4.92 -8.57
N ASP A 220 -29.48 -4.60 -7.33
CA ASP A 220 -30.75 -3.96 -6.99
C ASP A 220 -30.49 -2.51 -6.53
N PRO A 221 -30.75 -1.50 -7.38
CA PRO A 221 -30.59 -0.09 -7.02
C PRO A 221 -31.48 0.37 -5.87
N GLU A 222 -32.61 -0.31 -5.61
CA GLU A 222 -33.51 0.00 -4.49
C GLU A 222 -33.01 -0.65 -3.19
N GLY A 223 -32.30 -1.77 -3.29
CA GLY A 223 -31.64 -2.48 -2.19
C GLY A 223 -30.31 -1.88 -1.73
N ASN A 224 -29.49 -2.73 -1.10
CA ASN A 224 -28.10 -2.44 -0.69
C ASN A 224 -27.12 -3.26 -1.54
N PHE A 225 -25.91 -2.73 -1.71
CA PHE A 225 -24.85 -3.37 -2.49
C PHE A 225 -23.48 -2.95 -1.95
N GLY A 226 -22.46 -3.72 -2.34
CA GLY A 226 -21.09 -3.53 -1.91
C GLY A 226 -20.46 -2.23 -2.41
N ALA A 227 -19.38 -1.82 -1.77
CA ALA A 227 -18.67 -0.60 -2.14
C ALA A 227 -18.07 -0.68 -3.56
N LEU A 228 -17.68 -1.86 -4.07
CA LEU A 228 -17.01 -1.96 -5.37
C LEU A 228 -17.88 -1.50 -6.54
N VAL A 229 -19.16 -1.90 -6.57
CA VAL A 229 -20.08 -1.50 -7.64
C VAL A 229 -20.40 0.00 -7.59
N ALA A 230 -20.45 0.58 -6.39
CA ALA A 230 -20.60 2.02 -6.18
C ALA A 230 -19.38 2.82 -6.63
N LEU A 231 -18.18 2.36 -6.27
CA LEU A 231 -16.93 2.99 -6.68
C LEU A 231 -16.74 2.89 -8.20
N ARG A 232 -17.21 1.80 -8.83
CA ARG A 232 -17.23 1.66 -10.29
C ARG A 232 -18.02 2.78 -10.96
N ASP A 233 -19.18 3.16 -10.41
CA ASP A 233 -19.97 4.28 -10.92
C ASP A 233 -19.19 5.61 -10.86
N LEU A 234 -18.49 5.86 -9.75
CA LEU A 234 -17.66 7.06 -9.59
C LEU A 234 -16.41 7.06 -10.48
N ARG A 235 -15.92 5.88 -10.87
CA ARG A 235 -14.79 5.71 -11.79
C ARG A 235 -15.22 5.97 -13.23
N ASP A 236 -16.30 5.32 -13.62
CA ASP A 236 -16.73 5.24 -15.02
C ASP A 236 -17.63 6.42 -15.41
N GLY A 237 -18.14 7.18 -14.42
CA GLY A 237 -19.11 8.24 -14.63
C GLY A 237 -20.46 7.69 -15.04
N THR A 238 -20.86 6.58 -14.41
CA THR A 238 -22.14 5.91 -14.61
C THR A 238 -23.02 6.05 -13.38
N ASN A 239 -24.28 5.63 -13.50
CA ASN A 239 -25.24 5.61 -12.40
C ASN A 239 -26.00 4.27 -12.34
N LEU A 240 -25.29 3.16 -12.51
CA LEU A 240 -25.87 1.82 -12.48
C LEU A 240 -26.52 1.52 -11.12
N THR A 241 -25.95 2.08 -10.07
CA THR A 241 -26.34 1.87 -8.67
C THR A 241 -27.36 2.87 -8.15
N GLY A 242 -27.67 3.93 -8.92
CA GLY A 242 -28.60 5.01 -8.54
C GLY A 242 -28.00 6.09 -7.62
N ILE A 243 -26.80 5.90 -7.07
CA ILE A 243 -26.18 6.84 -6.10
C ILE A 243 -25.18 7.84 -6.70
N ASN A 244 -25.01 7.83 -8.03
CA ASN A 244 -24.25 8.83 -8.79
C ASN A 244 -25.14 9.54 -9.85
N PRO A 245 -26.23 10.22 -9.46
CA PRO A 245 -27.23 10.75 -10.40
C PRO A 245 -26.70 11.81 -11.37
N LYS A 246 -25.55 12.41 -11.05
CA LYS A 246 -24.87 13.40 -11.90
C LYS A 246 -23.82 12.77 -12.83
N ASN A 247 -23.64 11.45 -12.82
CA ASN A 247 -22.63 10.74 -13.61
C ASN A 247 -21.21 11.29 -13.38
N GLU A 248 -20.90 11.63 -12.13
CA GLU A 248 -19.63 12.25 -11.74
C GLU A 248 -18.49 11.25 -11.92
N LYS A 249 -17.36 11.70 -12.48
CA LYS A 249 -16.10 10.95 -12.57
C LYS A 249 -15.13 11.42 -11.49
N LEU A 250 -15.30 10.89 -10.29
CA LEU A 250 -14.63 11.38 -9.08
C LEU A 250 -13.34 10.62 -8.75
N ILE A 251 -13.17 9.41 -9.29
CA ILE A 251 -12.01 8.56 -9.05
C ILE A 251 -11.49 8.00 -10.38
N ARG A 252 -10.20 7.63 -10.46
CA ARG A 252 -9.65 6.96 -11.66
C ARG A 252 -9.45 5.47 -11.48
N HIS A 253 -9.08 5.04 -10.27
CA HIS A 253 -8.73 3.67 -9.95
C HIS A 253 -9.37 3.21 -8.63
N ILE A 254 -9.62 1.90 -8.55
CA ILE A 254 -10.16 1.25 -7.35
C ILE A 254 -9.14 0.24 -6.87
N GLY A 255 -8.89 0.20 -5.57
CA GLY A 255 -8.01 -0.81 -5.00
C GLY A 255 -8.43 -1.18 -3.58
N PHE A 256 -7.55 -1.90 -2.90
CA PHE A 256 -7.74 -2.22 -1.49
C PHE A 256 -6.43 -2.13 -0.70
N SER A 257 -6.57 -2.08 0.61
CA SER A 257 -5.44 -2.07 1.54
C SER A 257 -5.61 -3.18 2.57
N GLY A 258 -4.50 -3.76 3.02
CA GLY A 258 -4.50 -4.88 3.94
C GLY A 258 -3.24 -4.94 4.80
N HIS A 259 -3.43 -5.09 6.11
CA HIS A 259 -2.33 -5.32 7.06
C HIS A 259 -2.18 -6.78 7.46
N ALA A 260 -3.30 -7.51 7.51
CA ALA A 260 -3.49 -8.54 8.53
C ALA A 260 -3.59 -9.98 8.03
N ASN A 261 -4.23 -10.18 6.87
CA ASN A 261 -4.78 -11.47 6.48
C ASN A 261 -4.51 -11.75 4.99
N PRO A 262 -3.33 -12.31 4.63
CA PRO A 262 -3.02 -12.63 3.25
C PRO A 262 -4.08 -13.52 2.56
N PRO A 263 -4.66 -14.56 3.20
CA PRO A 263 -5.76 -15.32 2.62
C PRO A 263 -6.96 -14.47 2.18
N ALA A 264 -7.46 -13.57 3.04
CA ALA A 264 -8.57 -12.68 2.68
C ALA A 264 -8.17 -11.70 1.56
N MET A 265 -6.94 -11.22 1.57
CA MET A 265 -6.45 -10.33 0.51
C MET A 265 -6.27 -11.06 -0.84
N MET A 266 -5.86 -12.33 -0.82
CA MET A 266 -5.84 -13.19 -2.01
C MET A 266 -7.27 -13.46 -2.51
N ASP A 267 -8.22 -13.75 -1.61
CA ASP A 267 -9.63 -13.90 -1.94
C ASP A 267 -10.19 -12.66 -2.65
N MET A 268 -9.91 -11.48 -2.11
CA MET A 268 -10.28 -10.19 -2.70
C MET A 268 -9.80 -10.06 -4.15
N ILE A 269 -8.55 -10.43 -4.47
CA ILE A 269 -8.02 -10.36 -5.84
C ILE A 269 -8.63 -11.46 -6.73
N GLN A 270 -8.76 -12.67 -6.21
CA GLN A 270 -9.18 -13.84 -6.96
C GLN A 270 -10.67 -13.85 -7.31
N ARG A 271 -11.48 -13.05 -6.63
CA ARG A 271 -12.90 -12.85 -6.96
C ARG A 271 -13.15 -11.77 -8.01
N ASP A 272 -12.13 -10.97 -8.35
CA ASP A 272 -12.27 -9.89 -9.32
C ASP A 272 -12.32 -10.40 -10.77
N GLU A 273 -13.47 -10.96 -11.15
CA GLU A 273 -13.82 -11.36 -12.52
C GLU A 273 -14.03 -10.15 -13.45
N TRP A 274 -14.24 -8.95 -12.87
CA TRP A 274 -14.58 -7.73 -13.60
C TRP A 274 -13.39 -6.81 -13.90
N GLY A 275 -12.22 -7.08 -13.32
CA GLY A 275 -11.03 -6.24 -13.49
C GLY A 275 -11.21 -4.85 -12.86
N LEU A 276 -11.80 -4.79 -11.66
CA LEU A 276 -11.99 -3.55 -10.92
C LEU A 276 -10.78 -3.17 -10.06
N LEU A 277 -9.98 -4.14 -9.64
CA LEU A 277 -8.89 -3.91 -8.69
C LEU A 277 -7.59 -3.53 -9.41
N ASP A 278 -7.24 -2.26 -9.31
CA ASP A 278 -6.09 -1.61 -9.94
C ASP A 278 -4.87 -1.54 -9.02
N GLY A 279 -5.06 -1.45 -7.70
CA GLY A 279 -3.99 -1.21 -6.75
C GLY A 279 -4.15 -1.91 -5.40
N MET A 280 -3.02 -2.23 -4.78
CA MET A 280 -2.97 -2.88 -3.47
C MET A 280 -1.95 -2.19 -2.56
N LEU A 281 -2.40 -1.73 -1.40
CA LEU A 281 -1.53 -1.26 -0.33
C LEU A 281 -1.36 -2.38 0.72
N VAL A 282 -0.13 -2.84 0.93
CA VAL A 282 0.18 -4.03 1.74
C VAL A 282 1.25 -3.76 2.79
N SER A 283 1.11 -4.36 3.97
CA SER A 283 2.18 -4.36 4.97
C SER A 283 3.37 -5.20 4.50
N ILE A 284 4.58 -4.62 4.54
CA ILE A 284 5.80 -5.35 4.20
C ILE A 284 7.01 -4.73 4.93
N ASN A 285 7.77 -5.56 5.65
CA ASN A 285 9.01 -5.21 6.31
C ASN A 285 9.83 -6.49 6.63
N ALA A 286 10.99 -6.34 7.27
CA ALA A 286 11.90 -7.44 7.57
C ALA A 286 11.35 -8.51 8.53
N ASN A 287 10.24 -8.24 9.24
CA ASN A 287 9.55 -9.20 10.10
C ASN A 287 8.33 -9.86 9.44
N ASP A 288 8.07 -9.63 8.13
CA ASP A 288 6.94 -10.24 7.42
C ASP A 288 6.91 -11.77 7.52
N LYS A 289 8.07 -12.44 7.45
CA LYS A 289 8.19 -13.91 7.58
C LYS A 289 7.94 -14.46 8.98
N GLN A 290 7.84 -13.60 10.01
CA GLN A 290 7.47 -14.03 11.35
C GLN A 290 5.96 -14.33 11.47
N LYS A 291 5.20 -14.07 10.41
CA LYS A 291 3.75 -14.26 10.29
C LYS A 291 3.44 -15.06 9.03
N LEU A 292 2.16 -15.31 8.75
CA LEU A 292 1.77 -15.71 7.40
C LEU A 292 2.07 -14.55 6.46
N ASN A 293 3.17 -14.69 5.71
CA ASN A 293 3.84 -13.57 5.09
C ASN A 293 3.13 -13.09 3.81
N MET A 294 3.23 -11.80 3.53
CA MET A 294 2.63 -11.19 2.34
C MET A 294 3.46 -11.46 1.09
N GLN A 295 4.80 -11.49 1.23
CA GLN A 295 5.73 -11.52 0.10
C GLN A 295 5.72 -12.81 -0.74
N HIS A 296 5.33 -13.95 -0.17
CA HIS A 296 5.17 -15.20 -0.91
C HIS A 296 3.71 -15.57 -1.18
N ASN A 297 2.76 -14.78 -0.69
CA ASN A 297 1.33 -15.04 -0.82
C ASN A 297 0.65 -13.98 -1.68
N VAL A 298 0.12 -12.92 -1.08
CA VAL A 298 -0.71 -11.94 -1.80
C VAL A 298 0.07 -11.09 -2.81
N ILE A 299 1.33 -10.74 -2.53
CA ILE A 299 2.12 -9.85 -3.41
C ILE A 299 2.30 -10.46 -4.81
N PRO A 300 2.74 -11.73 -4.96
CA PRO A 300 2.80 -12.38 -6.28
C PRO A 300 1.47 -12.45 -7.03
N VAL A 301 0.34 -12.60 -6.32
CA VAL A 301 -1.00 -12.61 -6.96
C VAL A 301 -1.35 -11.23 -7.51
N ALA A 302 -1.12 -10.17 -6.73
CA ALA A 302 -1.35 -8.80 -7.17
C ALA A 302 -0.43 -8.40 -8.34
N GLU A 303 0.84 -8.81 -8.31
CA GLU A 303 1.81 -8.55 -9.38
C GLU A 303 1.37 -9.23 -10.68
N ALA A 304 1.00 -10.51 -10.60
CA ALA A 304 0.56 -11.27 -11.75
C ALA A 304 -0.79 -10.79 -12.32
N LYS A 305 -1.64 -10.15 -11.50
CA LYS A 305 -2.85 -9.43 -11.95
C LYS A 305 -2.53 -8.06 -12.57
N GLY A 306 -1.31 -7.56 -12.41
CA GLY A 306 -0.85 -6.29 -12.96
C GLY A 306 -1.19 -5.06 -12.10
N MET A 307 -1.44 -5.27 -10.81
CA MET A 307 -1.84 -4.21 -9.89
C MET A 307 -0.67 -3.29 -9.51
N GLY A 308 -0.98 -2.03 -9.20
CA GLY A 308 -0.07 -1.13 -8.52
C GLY A 308 0.12 -1.53 -7.06
N ILE A 309 1.26 -2.16 -6.73
CA ILE A 309 1.58 -2.61 -5.36
C ILE A 309 2.37 -1.53 -4.60
N ILE A 310 1.81 -1.09 -3.46
CA ILE A 310 2.40 -0.13 -2.53
C ILE A 310 2.74 -0.83 -1.21
N GLY A 311 3.97 -0.71 -0.75
CA GLY A 311 4.37 -1.18 0.58
C GLY A 311 4.14 -0.14 1.67
N MET A 312 3.77 -0.61 2.86
CA MET A 312 3.65 0.20 4.08
C MET A 312 4.15 -0.57 5.31
N LYS A 313 4.11 0.09 6.48
CA LYS A 313 4.56 -0.46 7.77
C LYS A 313 6.03 -0.89 7.76
N VAL A 314 6.85 -0.18 6.98
CA VAL A 314 8.32 -0.35 6.88
C VAL A 314 8.99 -0.42 8.26
N PHE A 315 8.55 0.44 9.18
CA PHE A 315 9.06 0.52 10.56
C PHE A 315 8.07 0.02 11.62
N ALA A 316 7.07 -0.77 11.20
CA ALA A 316 6.02 -1.31 12.06
C ALA A 316 5.32 -0.25 12.94
N ASP A 317 4.90 0.88 12.37
CA ASP A 317 4.24 1.96 13.12
C ASP A 317 5.09 2.48 14.29
N ALA A 318 6.40 2.68 14.05
CA ALA A 318 7.40 3.03 15.06
C ALA A 318 7.65 1.98 16.17
N ALA A 319 6.95 0.84 16.16
CA ALA A 319 7.17 -0.23 17.12
C ALA A 319 8.57 -0.86 17.01
N MET A 320 9.23 -0.77 15.86
CA MET A 320 10.64 -1.18 15.74
C MET A 320 11.60 -0.27 16.52
N TYR A 321 11.20 0.97 16.84
CA TYR A 321 12.03 1.94 17.51
C TYR A 321 11.65 2.10 18.98
N HIS A 322 10.73 3.02 19.32
CA HIS A 322 10.57 3.47 20.71
C HIS A 322 9.29 2.99 21.38
N LYS A 323 8.18 2.81 20.64
CA LYS A 323 6.88 2.50 21.23
C LYS A 323 6.57 1.01 21.33
N ASN A 324 5.58 0.65 22.14
CA ASN A 324 5.10 -0.72 22.20
C ASN A 324 4.53 -1.17 20.84
N PRO A 325 4.52 -2.49 20.55
CA PRO A 325 3.85 -3.04 19.37
C PRO A 325 2.31 -2.91 19.44
N ASP A 326 1.81 -1.68 19.31
CA ASP A 326 0.40 -1.34 19.24
C ASP A 326 0.15 -0.16 18.28
N TRP A 327 -1.13 0.09 17.98
CA TRP A 327 -1.53 1.17 17.07
C TRP A 327 -1.24 2.54 17.68
N SER A 328 -0.64 3.43 16.90
CA SER A 328 -0.50 4.85 17.24
C SER A 328 -1.87 5.51 17.46
N ARG A 329 -2.02 6.20 18.58
CA ARG A 329 -3.27 6.85 19.02
C ARG A 329 -3.06 8.31 19.45
N ALA A 330 -1.81 8.74 19.57
CA ALA A 330 -1.48 10.09 20.03
C ALA A 330 -0.15 10.58 19.40
N PRO A 331 0.11 11.89 19.43
CA PRO A 331 1.35 12.44 18.88
C PRO A 331 2.65 11.86 19.48
N GLY A 332 2.64 11.43 20.74
CA GLY A 332 3.81 10.81 21.38
C GLY A 332 4.21 9.45 20.79
N ASP A 333 3.32 8.82 20.02
CA ASP A 333 3.62 7.58 19.29
C ASP A 333 4.45 7.81 18.02
N VAL A 334 4.57 9.06 17.56
CA VAL A 334 5.30 9.38 16.33
C VAL A 334 6.80 9.38 16.59
N TYR A 335 7.55 8.62 15.78
CA TYR A 335 9.00 8.59 15.85
C TYR A 335 9.62 9.77 15.09
N MET A 336 10.39 10.59 15.82
CA MET A 336 10.89 11.89 15.36
C MET A 336 12.34 11.89 14.85
N LYS A 337 12.96 10.71 14.67
CA LYS A 337 14.41 10.59 14.35
C LYS A 337 14.68 9.75 13.11
N VAL A 338 15.87 9.92 12.51
CA VAL A 338 16.34 9.09 11.40
C VAL A 338 16.96 7.81 11.93
N GLY A 339 16.16 6.73 12.02
CA GLY A 339 16.62 5.46 12.58
C GLY A 339 17.27 5.60 13.96
N SER A 340 17.98 4.57 14.39
CA SER A 340 18.88 4.64 15.55
C SER A 340 20.25 4.05 15.19
N PRO A 341 21.29 4.27 16.02
CA PRO A 341 22.59 3.61 15.82
C PRO A 341 22.48 2.09 15.78
N GLU A 342 21.58 1.52 16.58
CA GLU A 342 21.34 0.09 16.65
C GLU A 342 20.52 -0.36 15.45
N LEU A 343 19.43 0.35 15.11
CA LEU A 343 18.55 0.02 14.00
C LEU A 343 18.54 1.15 12.96
N PRO A 344 19.49 1.16 12.01
CA PRO A 344 19.47 2.13 10.92
C PRO A 344 18.22 1.99 10.05
N SER A 345 17.61 3.11 9.64
CA SER A 345 16.38 3.09 8.84
C SER A 345 16.59 2.63 7.39
N ARG A 346 17.76 2.92 6.82
CA ARG A 346 18.09 2.63 5.42
C ARG A 346 17.92 1.15 5.03
N PRO A 347 18.56 0.16 5.68
CA PRO A 347 18.43 -1.24 5.29
C PRO A 347 16.99 -1.78 5.44
N LEU A 348 16.20 -1.23 6.37
CA LEU A 348 14.78 -1.58 6.50
C LEU A 348 13.94 -1.09 5.31
N ILE A 349 14.20 0.14 4.85
CA ILE A 349 13.57 0.71 3.64
C ILE A 349 13.98 -0.11 2.42
N GLU A 350 15.29 -0.36 2.26
CA GLU A 350 15.83 -1.12 1.12
C GLU A 350 15.27 -2.54 1.08
N TYR A 351 15.18 -3.23 2.22
CA TYR A 351 14.54 -4.55 2.31
C TYR A 351 13.11 -4.54 1.80
N ALA A 352 12.28 -3.63 2.32
CA ALA A 352 10.86 -3.57 1.98
C ALA A 352 10.64 -3.18 0.49
N LEU A 353 11.47 -2.27 -0.04
CA LEU A 353 11.35 -1.79 -1.42
C LEU A 353 11.90 -2.78 -2.45
N THR A 354 12.87 -3.62 -2.07
CA THR A 354 13.43 -4.68 -2.93
C THR A 354 12.67 -6.00 -2.81
N THR A 355 11.63 -6.08 -1.97
CA THR A 355 10.70 -7.20 -2.01
C THR A 355 10.07 -7.28 -3.41
N PRO A 356 10.16 -8.44 -4.11
CA PRO A 356 9.61 -8.58 -5.45
C PRO A 356 8.14 -8.14 -5.54
N GLY A 357 7.80 -7.43 -6.62
CA GLY A 357 6.47 -6.86 -6.86
C GLY A 357 6.21 -5.48 -6.26
N VAL A 358 6.97 -5.01 -5.26
CA VAL A 358 6.73 -3.69 -4.64
C VAL A 358 7.22 -2.54 -5.54
N HIS A 359 6.34 -1.57 -5.84
CA HIS A 359 6.67 -0.45 -6.74
C HIS A 359 7.09 0.82 -5.99
N THR A 360 6.48 1.09 -4.84
CA THR A 360 6.74 2.27 -4.01
C THR A 360 6.48 1.96 -2.53
N LEU A 361 7.12 2.70 -1.64
CA LEU A 361 6.90 2.60 -0.20
C LEU A 361 6.29 3.89 0.37
N ILE A 362 5.16 3.75 1.06
CA ILE A 362 4.64 4.80 1.94
C ILE A 362 5.44 4.78 3.24
N ILE A 363 6.11 5.89 3.53
CA ILE A 363 6.88 6.06 4.76
C ILE A 363 6.36 7.31 5.48
N GLY A 364 5.84 7.11 6.69
CA GLY A 364 5.42 8.20 7.56
C GLY A 364 6.61 9.03 8.04
N ILE A 365 6.42 10.34 8.09
CA ILE A 365 7.46 11.30 8.52
C ILE A 365 7.04 11.91 9.86
N GLY A 366 7.93 11.83 10.85
CA GLY A 366 7.77 12.50 12.13
C GLY A 366 8.28 13.94 12.08
N HIS A 367 9.50 14.13 11.58
CA HIS A 367 10.23 15.39 11.60
C HIS A 367 10.96 15.66 10.29
N ILE A 368 10.97 16.92 9.87
CA ILE A 368 11.84 17.42 8.80
C ILE A 368 12.83 18.44 9.36
N ASP A 369 14.02 18.47 8.79
CA ASP A 369 15.11 19.33 9.24
C ASP A 369 15.79 20.00 8.03
N GLU A 370 16.42 21.14 8.25
CA GLU A 370 17.27 21.81 7.25
C GLU A 370 18.60 21.07 7.08
N ASP A 371 19.11 20.42 8.13
CA ASP A 371 20.22 19.49 8.01
C ASP A 371 19.72 18.20 7.34
N PRO A 372 20.17 17.88 6.11
CA PRO A 372 19.70 16.71 5.39
C PRO A 372 19.98 15.41 6.14
N VAL A 373 20.99 15.37 7.02
CA VAL A 373 21.33 14.18 7.82
C VAL A 373 20.31 13.94 8.94
N LYS A 374 19.64 14.98 9.43
CA LYS A 374 18.62 14.90 10.49
C LYS A 374 17.19 14.84 9.95
N CYS A 375 17.01 15.14 8.67
CA CYS A 375 15.70 15.15 8.03
C CYS A 375 15.26 13.74 7.64
N GLN A 376 14.22 13.20 8.29
CA GLN A 376 13.69 11.86 7.95
C GLN A 376 13.27 11.76 6.49
N LEU A 377 12.56 12.77 5.97
CA LEU A 377 12.09 12.76 4.59
C LEU A 377 13.26 12.65 3.59
N VAL A 378 14.34 13.40 3.79
CA VAL A 378 15.53 13.35 2.93
C VAL A 378 16.25 12.00 3.07
N GLN A 379 16.48 11.51 4.29
CA GLN A 379 17.16 10.24 4.49
C GLN A 379 16.37 9.05 3.93
N ASN A 380 15.05 9.04 4.12
CA ASN A 380 14.17 8.02 3.56
C ASN A 380 14.13 8.08 2.03
N PHE A 381 14.15 9.29 1.45
CA PHE A 381 14.26 9.49 0.01
C PHE A 381 15.53 8.84 -0.53
N TYR A 382 16.70 9.13 0.06
CA TYR A 382 17.99 8.55 -0.34
C TYR A 382 18.04 7.02 -0.17
N ALA A 383 17.46 6.50 0.90
CA ALA A 383 17.35 5.06 1.11
C ALA A 383 16.46 4.37 0.07
N SER A 384 15.52 5.10 -0.53
CA SER A 384 14.60 4.58 -1.55
C SER A 384 15.19 4.63 -2.97
N GLN A 385 16.41 5.16 -3.16
CA GLN A 385 17.08 5.21 -4.47
C GLN A 385 17.81 3.90 -4.76
N ILE A 386 17.06 2.80 -4.82
CA ILE A 386 17.58 1.44 -4.95
C ILE A 386 16.82 0.66 -6.05
N GLU A 387 17.59 0.02 -6.92
CA GLU A 387 17.05 -0.86 -7.96
C GLU A 387 16.33 -2.07 -7.35
N PRO A 388 15.35 -2.69 -8.03
CA PRO A 388 14.61 -3.83 -7.49
C PRO A 388 15.49 -4.99 -6.98
N THR A 389 16.65 -5.21 -7.61
CA THR A 389 17.63 -6.25 -7.23
C THR A 389 18.80 -5.72 -6.41
N GLY A 390 18.69 -4.49 -5.88
CA GLY A 390 19.80 -3.79 -5.22
C GLY A 390 20.22 -4.35 -3.86
N MET A 391 19.46 -5.28 -3.29
CA MET A 391 19.79 -5.97 -2.03
C MET A 391 20.05 -7.46 -2.31
N SER A 392 21.19 -7.97 -1.86
CA SER A 392 21.56 -9.38 -2.04
C SER A 392 20.69 -10.31 -1.19
N ALA A 393 20.57 -11.59 -1.58
CA ALA A 393 19.84 -12.58 -0.78
C ALA A 393 20.43 -12.72 0.63
N ASP A 394 21.76 -12.70 0.75
CA ASP A 394 22.45 -12.78 2.05
C ASP A 394 22.14 -11.57 2.94
N ASP A 395 22.10 -10.37 2.38
CA ASP A 395 21.77 -9.17 3.16
C ASP A 395 20.30 -9.14 3.56
N ARG A 396 19.39 -9.65 2.71
CA ARG A 396 17.98 -9.85 3.07
C ARG A 396 17.87 -10.80 4.27
N ILE A 397 18.55 -11.94 4.25
CA ILE A 397 18.56 -12.90 5.37
C ILE A 397 19.12 -12.26 6.65
N LYS A 398 20.23 -11.52 6.56
CA LYS A 398 20.78 -10.80 7.72
C LYS A 398 19.79 -9.78 8.28
N MET A 399 19.08 -9.07 7.42
CA MET A 399 18.08 -8.07 7.85
C MET A 399 16.87 -8.74 8.50
N GLU A 400 16.39 -9.87 7.97
CA GLU A 400 15.34 -10.70 8.60
C GLU A 400 15.78 -11.16 10.00
N GLN A 401 17.01 -11.68 10.14
CA GLN A 401 17.56 -12.11 11.43
C GLN A 401 17.72 -10.94 12.42
N TYR A 402 18.17 -9.79 11.94
CA TYR A 402 18.35 -8.61 12.79
C TYR A 402 16.99 -8.07 13.27
N ALA A 403 16.01 -7.96 12.39
CA ALA A 403 14.67 -7.51 12.72
C ALA A 403 13.94 -8.49 13.66
N ALA A 404 14.19 -9.81 13.55
CA ALA A 404 13.63 -10.82 14.45
C ALA A 404 14.14 -10.68 15.89
N ASN A 405 15.32 -10.07 16.10
CA ASN A 405 15.83 -9.76 17.45
C ASN A 405 15.21 -8.49 18.04
N VAL A 406 14.69 -7.58 17.20
CA VAL A 406 14.03 -6.36 17.66
C VAL A 406 12.71 -6.74 18.34
N LYS A 407 12.63 -6.52 19.65
CA LYS A 407 11.47 -6.85 20.48
C LYS A 407 11.00 -8.30 20.27
N GLU A 408 11.95 -9.22 20.18
CA GLU A 408 11.70 -10.66 20.00
C GLU A 408 10.82 -10.97 18.77
N GLY A 409 10.92 -10.16 17.71
CA GLY A 409 10.17 -10.36 16.46
C GLY A 409 8.68 -9.97 16.55
N LYS A 410 8.23 -9.47 17.71
CA LYS A 410 6.81 -9.18 17.99
C LYS A 410 6.36 -7.80 17.46
N THR A 411 7.11 -7.18 16.56
CA THR A 411 6.79 -5.84 16.05
C THR A 411 5.64 -5.83 15.04
N ASN A 412 5.36 -6.94 14.35
CA ASN A 412 4.27 -7.04 13.37
C ASN A 412 2.94 -7.43 14.03
N TYR A 413 2.51 -6.64 15.02
CA TYR A 413 1.25 -6.83 15.77
C TYR A 413 -0.01 -6.66 14.90
N PHE A 414 0.12 -6.00 13.75
CA PHE A 414 -0.97 -5.74 12.80
C PHE A 414 -1.18 -6.90 11.81
N GLN A 415 -0.30 -7.91 11.80
CA GLN A 415 -0.46 -9.15 11.06
C GLN A 415 -1.14 -10.18 11.97
N ALA A 416 -2.36 -10.57 11.64
CA ALA A 416 -3.25 -11.32 12.53
C ALA A 416 -3.01 -12.83 12.51
N ILE A 417 -2.37 -13.35 11.46
CA ILE A 417 -2.18 -14.78 11.28
C ILE A 417 -0.71 -15.11 11.59
N GLU A 418 -0.53 -15.93 12.63
CA GLU A 418 0.78 -16.47 12.97
C GLU A 418 1.34 -17.34 11.85
N LYS A 419 2.65 -17.59 11.89
CA LYS A 419 3.30 -18.49 10.96
C LYS A 419 2.73 -19.91 11.09
N GLN A 420 2.34 -20.54 9.96
CA GLN A 420 1.67 -21.85 9.93
C GLN A 420 2.46 -22.94 9.17
N GLY A 421 3.56 -22.59 8.50
CA GLY A 421 4.23 -23.50 7.56
C GLY A 421 3.50 -23.58 6.21
N LEU A 422 4.09 -24.31 5.26
CA LEU A 422 3.49 -24.54 3.94
C LEU A 422 2.15 -25.27 4.08
N SER A 423 1.07 -24.67 3.58
CA SER A 423 -0.24 -25.31 3.62
C SER A 423 -0.39 -26.38 2.54
N ALA A 424 -1.33 -27.30 2.74
CA ALA A 424 -1.80 -28.18 1.67
C ALA A 424 -2.56 -27.37 0.59
N PRO A 425 -2.67 -27.89 -0.64
CA PRO A 425 -3.59 -27.37 -1.64
C PRO A 425 -5.02 -27.24 -1.09
N GLN A 426 -5.73 -26.18 -1.49
CA GLN A 426 -7.05 -25.86 -0.94
C GLN A 426 -8.16 -26.44 -1.85
N ASN A 427 -9.30 -26.83 -1.26
CA ASN A 427 -10.47 -27.40 -1.94
C ASN A 427 -10.15 -28.39 -3.06
N LEU A 428 -9.34 -29.42 -2.76
CA LEU A 428 -9.13 -30.53 -3.68
C LEU A 428 -10.46 -31.26 -3.93
N GLN A 429 -10.89 -31.34 -5.19
CA GLN A 429 -12.16 -31.93 -5.59
C GLN A 429 -12.03 -32.72 -6.89
N LEU A 430 -12.88 -33.75 -7.03
CA LEU A 430 -13.08 -34.47 -8.28
C LEU A 430 -14.22 -33.82 -9.05
N ALA A 431 -13.98 -33.49 -10.31
CA ALA A 431 -14.97 -32.95 -11.23
C ALA A 431 -14.94 -33.79 -12.51
N GLU A 432 -15.86 -34.75 -12.63
CA GLU A 432 -15.91 -35.70 -13.76
C GLU A 432 -14.59 -36.46 -13.94
N ASN A 433 -13.81 -36.17 -15.00
CA ASN A 433 -12.54 -36.84 -15.35
C ASN A 433 -11.32 -35.94 -15.08
N LYS A 434 -11.45 -35.00 -14.15
CA LYS A 434 -10.36 -34.14 -13.69
C LYS A 434 -10.44 -33.95 -12.20
N ILE A 435 -9.30 -33.65 -11.61
CA ILE A 435 -9.23 -33.07 -10.28
C ILE A 435 -8.90 -31.59 -10.38
N ILE A 436 -9.48 -30.82 -9.47
CA ILE A 436 -9.27 -29.39 -9.35
C ILE A 436 -8.85 -29.03 -7.94
N TRP A 437 -8.03 -28.00 -7.79
CA TRP A 437 -7.63 -27.46 -6.49
C TRP A 437 -7.28 -25.98 -6.59
N HIS A 438 -7.34 -25.29 -5.45
CA HIS A 438 -6.87 -23.93 -5.28
C HIS A 438 -5.46 -23.91 -4.69
N THR A 439 -4.77 -22.77 -4.90
CA THR A 439 -3.42 -22.57 -4.41
C THR A 439 -3.32 -22.82 -2.90
N ALA A 440 -2.24 -23.48 -2.51
CA ALA A 440 -1.74 -23.47 -1.13
C ALA A 440 -1.20 -22.07 -0.74
N PHE A 441 -0.98 -21.88 0.56
CA PHE A 441 -0.28 -20.74 1.13
C PHE A 441 1.20 -21.08 1.38
N ALA A 442 2.07 -20.21 0.90
CA ALA A 442 3.51 -20.31 1.06
C ALA A 442 3.96 -19.84 2.46
N ASP A 443 5.14 -20.31 2.86
CA ASP A 443 5.79 -19.93 4.12
C ASP A 443 7.17 -19.30 3.83
N GLU A 444 8.26 -19.83 4.40
CA GLU A 444 9.63 -19.32 4.25
C GLU A 444 10.12 -19.28 2.81
N ALA A 445 9.68 -20.23 1.99
CA ALA A 445 9.99 -20.33 0.58
C ALA A 445 8.71 -20.25 -0.26
N PRO A 446 8.77 -19.64 -1.46
CA PRO A 446 7.64 -19.65 -2.38
C PRO A 446 7.36 -21.07 -2.86
N ILE A 447 6.09 -21.36 -3.14
CA ILE A 447 5.66 -22.63 -3.74
C ILE A 447 6.32 -22.78 -5.11
N SER A 448 6.81 -23.98 -5.42
CA SER A 448 7.45 -24.28 -6.70
C SER A 448 6.54 -25.06 -7.64
N HIS A 449 5.89 -26.12 -7.13
CA HIS A 449 5.01 -26.99 -7.90
C HIS A 449 4.05 -27.76 -7.00
N TYR A 450 3.08 -28.42 -7.64
CA TYR A 450 2.24 -29.45 -7.05
C TYR A 450 2.65 -30.83 -7.58
N GLU A 451 2.61 -31.83 -6.72
CA GLU A 451 2.76 -33.24 -7.08
C GLU A 451 1.39 -33.92 -7.03
N VAL A 452 0.94 -34.47 -8.16
CA VAL A 452 -0.29 -35.27 -8.23
C VAL A 452 0.08 -36.74 -8.12
N ILE A 453 -0.50 -37.42 -7.14
CA ILE A 453 -0.22 -38.82 -6.82
C ILE A 453 -1.51 -39.61 -6.94
N ILE A 454 -1.45 -40.75 -7.62
CA ILE A 454 -2.58 -41.64 -7.87
C ILE A 454 -2.15 -43.06 -7.50
N GLY A 455 -2.88 -43.72 -6.60
CA GLY A 455 -2.56 -45.08 -6.17
C GLY A 455 -1.16 -45.19 -5.54
N GLY A 456 -0.69 -44.12 -4.89
CA GLY A 456 0.64 -44.05 -4.28
C GLY A 456 1.80 -43.79 -5.26
N GLN A 457 1.54 -43.60 -6.54
CA GLN A 457 2.56 -43.27 -7.55
C GLN A 457 2.44 -41.82 -8.01
N LEU A 458 3.59 -41.15 -8.19
CA LEU A 458 3.63 -39.80 -8.75
C LEU A 458 3.14 -39.84 -10.21
N ALA A 459 1.98 -39.27 -10.45
CA ALA A 459 1.37 -39.19 -11.77
C ALA A 459 1.83 -37.94 -12.54
N ALA A 460 1.98 -36.80 -11.87
CA ALA A 460 2.42 -35.56 -12.51
C ALA A 460 3.03 -34.54 -11.54
N LYS A 461 3.79 -33.60 -12.11
CA LYS A 461 4.22 -32.36 -11.47
C LYS A 461 3.59 -31.18 -12.22
N VAL A 462 2.88 -30.31 -11.50
CA VAL A 462 2.21 -29.13 -12.04
C VAL A 462 2.89 -27.88 -11.49
N GLU A 463 3.56 -27.09 -12.34
CA GLU A 463 4.23 -25.87 -11.89
C GLU A 463 3.27 -24.90 -11.19
N HIS A 464 3.73 -24.29 -10.09
CA HIS A 464 2.96 -23.26 -9.43
C HIS A 464 3.02 -21.95 -10.21
N LYS A 465 1.86 -21.32 -10.35
CA LYS A 465 1.70 -19.95 -10.83
C LYS A 465 0.72 -19.24 -9.89
N PRO A 466 0.85 -17.93 -9.65
CA PRO A 466 -0.15 -17.21 -8.87
C PRO A 466 -1.56 -17.45 -9.44
N GLN A 467 -2.46 -18.01 -8.64
CA GLN A 467 -3.84 -18.21 -9.04
C GLN A 467 -4.54 -16.85 -9.06
N LEU A 468 -4.89 -16.38 -10.27
CA LEU A 468 -5.46 -15.04 -10.48
C LEU A 468 -6.97 -14.95 -10.24
N LEU A 469 -7.68 -16.08 -10.39
CA LEU A 469 -9.13 -16.15 -10.29
C LEU A 469 -9.55 -17.45 -9.60
N LYS A 470 -10.58 -17.38 -8.75
CA LYS A 470 -11.19 -18.58 -8.16
C LYS A 470 -11.88 -19.43 -9.22
N SER A 471 -12.46 -18.83 -10.24
CA SER A 471 -13.05 -19.55 -11.39
C SER A 471 -12.03 -20.33 -12.23
N LYS A 472 -10.73 -20.10 -12.02
CA LYS A 472 -9.62 -20.77 -12.72
C LYS A 472 -8.71 -21.51 -11.74
N PRO A 473 -9.19 -22.63 -11.15
CA PRO A 473 -8.37 -23.47 -10.30
C PRO A 473 -7.26 -24.17 -11.10
N PHE A 474 -6.31 -24.76 -10.39
CA PHE A 474 -5.40 -25.72 -11.00
C PHE A 474 -6.19 -26.98 -11.38
N VAL A 475 -5.78 -27.64 -12.46
CA VAL A 475 -6.50 -28.77 -13.04
C VAL A 475 -5.50 -29.86 -13.43
N PHE A 476 -5.89 -31.12 -13.20
CA PHE A 476 -5.21 -32.29 -13.74
C PHE A 476 -6.25 -33.31 -14.23
N GLU A 477 -6.14 -33.72 -15.50
CA GLU A 477 -7.03 -34.71 -16.11
C GLU A 477 -6.65 -36.12 -15.66
N THR A 478 -7.63 -36.89 -15.18
CA THR A 478 -7.43 -38.26 -14.71
C THR A 478 -8.71 -39.10 -14.77
N GLY A 479 -8.57 -40.37 -15.14
CA GLY A 479 -9.64 -41.36 -15.03
C GLY A 479 -9.83 -41.93 -13.63
N ALA A 480 -8.86 -41.72 -12.72
CA ALA A 480 -8.92 -42.21 -11.36
C ALA A 480 -10.05 -41.53 -10.57
N LYS A 481 -10.73 -42.30 -9.71
CA LYS A 481 -11.84 -41.83 -8.88
C LYS A 481 -11.52 -41.83 -7.39
N ASP A 482 -10.47 -42.53 -6.99
CA ASP A 482 -10.02 -42.71 -5.62
C ASP A 482 -8.47 -42.75 -5.55
N GLY A 483 -7.95 -42.75 -4.31
CA GLY A 483 -6.50 -42.83 -4.08
C GLY A 483 -5.71 -41.64 -4.62
N ILE A 484 -6.33 -40.47 -4.70
CA ILE A 484 -5.74 -39.23 -5.23
C ILE A 484 -5.22 -38.36 -4.09
N VAL A 485 -3.96 -37.93 -4.22
CA VAL A 485 -3.31 -36.96 -3.33
C VAL A 485 -2.70 -35.86 -4.18
N VAL A 486 -2.84 -34.60 -3.74
CA VAL A 486 -2.11 -33.47 -4.32
C VAL A 486 -1.26 -32.83 -3.23
N ALA A 487 0.04 -32.72 -3.48
CA ALA A 487 0.99 -32.14 -2.53
C ALA A 487 1.56 -30.82 -3.05
N ALA A 488 1.53 -29.77 -2.24
CA ALA A 488 2.30 -28.55 -2.49
C ALA A 488 3.76 -28.79 -2.12
N VAL A 489 4.69 -28.33 -2.97
CA VAL A 489 6.14 -28.39 -2.71
C VAL A 489 6.76 -26.99 -2.89
N ASP A 490 7.42 -26.47 -1.86
CA ASP A 490 8.11 -25.18 -1.93
C ASP A 490 9.55 -25.28 -2.45
N LYS A 491 10.18 -24.14 -2.71
CA LYS A 491 11.58 -24.09 -3.21
C LYS A 491 12.62 -24.60 -2.20
N ALA A 492 12.27 -24.76 -0.93
CA ALA A 492 13.13 -25.37 0.08
C ALA A 492 12.94 -26.89 0.16
N GLY A 493 11.97 -27.45 -0.56
CA GLY A 493 11.65 -28.88 -0.56
C GLY A 493 10.67 -29.29 0.55
N ASN A 494 10.09 -28.34 1.29
CA ASN A 494 9.00 -28.67 2.22
C ASN A 494 7.76 -29.09 1.41
N ARG A 495 6.96 -29.98 2.01
CA ARG A 495 5.86 -30.65 1.32
C ARG A 495 4.64 -30.78 2.22
N SER A 496 3.46 -30.50 1.68
CA SER A 496 2.17 -30.54 2.41
C SER A 496 1.06 -31.08 1.52
N GLU A 497 0.29 -32.06 2.00
CA GLU A 497 -0.63 -32.87 1.20
C GLU A 497 -2.11 -32.58 1.46
N ALA A 498 -2.91 -32.60 0.40
CA ALA A 498 -4.35 -32.74 0.44
C ALA A 498 -4.72 -34.11 -0.14
N VAL A 499 -5.54 -34.87 0.59
CA VAL A 499 -6.08 -36.16 0.12
C VAL A 499 -7.50 -35.92 -0.36
N LEU A 500 -7.83 -36.41 -1.56
CA LEU A 500 -9.20 -36.38 -2.06
C LEU A 500 -10.04 -37.32 -1.19
N ALA A 501 -11.07 -36.76 -0.54
CA ALA A 501 -11.96 -37.48 0.37
C ALA A 501 -12.83 -38.52 -0.35
#